data_AF-A0A9Q1BWL0-F1
#
_entry.id   AF-A0A9Q1BWL0-F1
#
_cell.length_a   1.000
_cell.length_b   1.000
_cell.length_c   1.000
_cell.angle_alpha   90.00
_cell.angle_beta   90.00
_cell.angle_gamma   90.00
#
_symmetry.space_group_name_H-M   'P 1'
#
loop_
_entity.id
_entity.type
_entity.pdbx_description
1 polymer ?
#
loop_
_entity_poly.entity_id
_entity_poly.type
_entity_poly.pdbx_seq_one_letter_code
_entity_poly.pdbx_strand_id
1 'polypeptide(L)'
;MKEQKIIIELSRNIQNYFKRIIANIVGKTKAKKVMENFTQKMEVALDENKEGNHFRCFVSLLAYNFHCSHSNVWRRREPEVQHDAEAEESDEESDEESDEEYGEFVDINNFNEQEHVEDLDYLSKSICLITLKMREKHIIPAVVTEEICHTVKELLLMYLEKSSRLHIGDEGQIGDAHSELIESVSQGFERVSTENKLLRYCSDSLNVVSPTEILLGQDENGKKHTMQYVPILEVINQVLQNKDIVAHICQQEKSVRDSDIMFDHDDGLFLTEHSFFSSASIFPKLRLHFYLDEFEVSNPLGSRRGKHKQSAVYFTIGNIHPRYRSKLENIYLCILVKHSYLKAYSYRNIFKPLIKDLNHLKNTGIAVSFHGQNILFKGTIATLSGDNLSMHDVGGYQVHFNHGRICRYCMVTKEHSGDPEKTVEEEFSLRTKEVHMYHLQAVEEDDTNIPIYGVRGTCALNSVETFEVSECLPPDVMHDLLEGVFPFVIKIVLKELVKSRILTIETINSRISHMNFGQNDSSNKPPHITDGMLRNNISGKASEK
;
A
#
# COMPACT_ATOMS: atom_id res chain seq x y z
N MET A 1 -6.37 36.35 0.63
CA MET A 1 -7.78 36.38 0.12
C MET A 1 -8.19 35.14 -0.67
N LYS A 2 -7.32 34.55 -1.53
CA LYS A 2 -7.62 33.28 -2.22
C LYS A 2 -7.59 32.07 -1.26
N GLU A 3 -6.61 31.98 -0.36
CA GLU A 3 -6.50 30.90 0.65
C GLU A 3 -7.64 30.92 1.68
N GLN A 4 -8.05 32.10 2.16
CA GLN A 4 -9.25 32.23 3.01
C GLN A 4 -10.53 31.73 2.33
N LYS A 5 -10.66 31.91 1.01
CA LYS A 5 -11.78 31.33 0.26
C LYS A 5 -11.69 29.79 0.21
N ILE A 6 -10.49 29.25 0.00
CA ILE A 6 -10.24 27.79 -0.05
C ILE A 6 -10.51 27.14 1.30
N ILE A 7 -10.07 27.74 2.41
CA ILE A 7 -10.32 27.23 3.77
C ILE A 7 -11.82 27.29 4.11
N ILE A 8 -12.52 28.36 3.73
CA ILE A 8 -13.98 28.47 3.88
C ILE A 8 -14.70 27.43 3.01
N GLU A 9 -14.18 27.16 1.82
CA GLU A 9 -14.74 26.19 0.87
C GLU A 9 -14.47 24.74 1.29
N LEU A 10 -13.33 24.46 1.89
CA LEU A 10 -12.97 23.17 2.48
C LEU A 10 -13.72 22.90 3.78
N SER A 11 -13.81 23.88 4.67
CA SER A 11 -14.69 23.84 5.84
C SER A 11 -16.15 23.61 5.42
N ARG A 12 -16.61 24.27 4.35
CA ARG A 12 -17.92 23.98 3.73
C ARG A 12 -18.00 22.59 3.14
N ASN A 13 -16.97 22.06 2.48
CA ASN A 13 -16.98 20.74 1.87
C ASN A 13 -16.99 19.62 2.92
N ILE A 14 -16.26 19.81 4.02
CA ILE A 14 -16.26 18.93 5.21
C ILE A 14 -17.60 19.03 5.92
N GLN A 15 -18.10 20.24 6.17
CA GLN A 15 -19.46 20.44 6.69
C GLN A 15 -20.51 19.83 5.77
N ASN A 16 -20.34 19.89 4.45
CA ASN A 16 -21.22 19.27 3.46
C ASN A 16 -21.08 17.74 3.45
N TYR A 17 -19.88 17.20 3.66
CA TYR A 17 -19.62 15.77 3.80
C TYR A 17 -20.26 15.22 5.09
N PHE A 18 -20.01 15.86 6.23
CA PHE A 18 -20.69 15.56 7.48
C PHE A 18 -22.20 15.80 7.37
N LYS A 19 -22.66 16.84 6.69
CA LYS A 19 -24.10 17.08 6.44
C LYS A 19 -24.70 16.03 5.51
N ARG A 20 -23.95 15.43 4.58
CA ARG A 20 -24.38 14.29 3.77
C ARG A 20 -24.44 13.00 4.59
N ILE A 21 -23.43 12.73 5.42
CA ILE A 21 -23.42 11.61 6.38
C ILE A 21 -24.59 11.76 7.36
N ILE A 22 -24.71 12.92 7.99
CA ILE A 22 -25.80 13.27 8.91
C ILE A 22 -27.13 13.27 8.16
N ALA A 23 -27.24 13.71 6.91
CA ALA A 23 -28.47 13.58 6.11
C ALA A 23 -28.85 12.14 5.83
N ASN A 24 -27.88 11.26 5.61
CA ASN A 24 -28.11 9.81 5.53
C ASN A 24 -28.51 9.25 6.92
N ILE A 25 -28.08 9.87 8.02
CA ILE A 25 -28.35 9.46 9.42
C ILE A 25 -29.57 10.14 10.11
N VAL A 26 -30.13 11.25 9.60
CA VAL A 26 -31.35 11.87 10.17
C VAL A 26 -32.40 12.29 9.13
N GLY A 27 -32.10 12.18 7.84
CA GLY A 27 -32.92 12.71 6.74
C GLY A 27 -32.63 14.19 6.45
N LYS A 28 -32.73 14.61 5.18
CA LYS A 28 -32.27 15.94 4.68
C LYS A 28 -32.80 17.14 5.48
N THR A 29 -34.09 17.15 5.83
CA THR A 29 -34.75 18.26 6.53
C THR A 29 -34.32 18.39 7.99
N LYS A 30 -34.16 17.25 8.69
CA LYS A 30 -33.63 17.21 10.05
C LYS A 30 -32.14 17.52 10.04
N ALA A 31 -31.36 17.00 9.09
CA ALA A 31 -29.93 17.29 8.97
C ALA A 31 -29.63 18.78 8.82
N LYS A 32 -30.45 19.54 8.10
CA LYS A 32 -30.28 21.00 8.00
C LYS A 32 -30.43 21.68 9.37
N LYS A 33 -31.50 21.36 10.10
CA LYS A 33 -31.80 21.93 11.43
C LYS A 33 -30.82 21.46 12.52
N VAL A 34 -30.30 20.24 12.36
CA VAL A 34 -29.26 19.63 13.19
C VAL A 34 -27.92 20.29 12.92
N MET A 35 -27.54 20.52 11.67
CA MET A 35 -26.31 21.23 11.32
C MET A 35 -26.36 22.70 11.72
N GLU A 36 -27.50 23.39 11.59
CA GLU A 36 -27.64 24.78 12.05
C GLU A 36 -27.51 24.88 13.58
N ASN A 37 -28.17 23.99 14.34
CA ASN A 37 -27.98 23.90 15.80
C ASN A 37 -26.59 23.39 16.20
N PHE A 38 -25.99 22.51 15.42
CA PHE A 38 -24.65 21.97 15.65
C PHE A 38 -23.61 23.07 15.42
N THR A 39 -23.66 23.80 14.31
CA THR A 39 -22.77 24.95 14.05
C THR A 39 -22.92 26.01 15.14
N GLN A 40 -24.16 26.35 15.55
CA GLN A 40 -24.41 27.36 16.57
C GLN A 40 -24.00 26.91 17.99
N LYS A 41 -24.24 25.65 18.36
CA LYS A 41 -23.78 25.08 19.65
C LYS A 41 -22.30 24.75 19.65
N MET A 42 -21.72 24.46 18.48
CA MET A 42 -20.28 24.31 18.29
C MET A 42 -19.60 25.65 18.47
N GLU A 43 -20.06 26.72 17.83
CA GLU A 43 -19.52 28.07 18.04
C GLU A 43 -19.51 28.46 19.52
N VAL A 44 -20.56 28.11 20.27
CA VAL A 44 -20.65 28.33 21.73
C VAL A 44 -19.75 27.37 22.54
N ALA A 45 -19.71 26.08 22.20
CA ALA A 45 -18.87 25.08 22.90
C ALA A 45 -17.37 25.22 22.59
N LEU A 46 -17.02 25.83 21.45
CA LEU A 46 -15.67 26.18 21.02
C LEU A 46 -15.07 27.32 21.84
N ASP A 47 -15.89 28.17 22.46
CA ASP A 47 -15.43 29.27 23.32
C ASP A 47 -15.32 28.86 24.81
N GLU A 48 -15.96 27.75 25.23
CA GLU A 48 -16.11 27.43 26.67
C GLU A 48 -15.32 26.20 27.15
N ASN A 49 -14.65 25.40 26.29
CA ASN A 49 -14.01 24.15 26.74
C ASN A 49 -12.74 23.71 25.98
N LYS A 50 -11.81 23.05 26.69
CA LYS A 50 -10.58 22.44 26.15
C LYS A 50 -10.80 21.43 25.00
N GLU A 51 -11.98 20.79 24.92
CA GLU A 51 -12.35 19.89 23.82
C GLU A 51 -12.66 20.65 22.50
N GLY A 52 -13.05 21.93 22.58
CA GLY A 52 -13.28 22.78 21.41
C GLY A 52 -11.99 23.17 20.66
N ASN A 53 -10.89 23.29 21.40
CA ASN A 53 -9.57 23.61 20.84
C ASN A 53 -9.06 22.48 19.92
N HIS A 54 -9.31 21.21 20.27
CA HIS A 54 -8.98 20.07 19.41
C HIS A 54 -9.78 20.03 18.11
N PHE A 55 -11.01 20.57 18.11
CA PHE A 55 -11.84 20.65 16.92
C PHE A 55 -11.45 21.81 15.99
N ARG A 56 -11.04 22.98 16.52
CA ARG A 56 -10.44 24.07 15.72
C ARG A 56 -9.17 23.62 15.02
N CYS A 57 -8.26 22.95 15.73
CA CYS A 57 -7.08 22.33 15.11
C CYS A 57 -7.47 21.26 14.06
N PHE A 58 -8.53 20.49 14.27
CA PHE A 58 -9.01 19.50 13.30
C PHE A 58 -9.59 20.12 12.02
N VAL A 59 -10.43 21.16 12.12
CA VAL A 59 -11.00 21.83 10.95
C VAL A 59 -9.89 22.42 10.09
N SER A 60 -8.83 22.94 10.70
CA SER A 60 -7.72 23.52 9.96
C SER A 60 -6.67 22.49 9.51
N LEU A 61 -6.45 21.39 10.25
CA LEU A 61 -5.66 20.23 9.80
C LEU A 61 -6.33 19.50 8.62
N LEU A 62 -7.67 19.43 8.61
CA LEU A 62 -8.43 18.94 7.47
C LEU A 62 -8.42 19.94 6.32
N ALA A 63 -8.55 21.24 6.56
CA ALA A 63 -8.45 22.26 5.51
C ALA A 63 -7.06 22.23 4.85
N TYR A 64 -6.00 21.98 5.62
CA TYR A 64 -4.64 21.80 5.11
C TYR A 64 -4.49 20.49 4.30
N ASN A 65 -4.91 19.34 4.85
CA ASN A 65 -4.73 18.05 4.14
C ASN A 65 -5.68 17.85 2.95
N PHE A 66 -6.89 18.44 2.96
CA PHE A 66 -7.75 18.44 1.77
C PHE A 66 -7.19 19.34 0.67
N HIS A 67 -6.58 20.48 1.04
CA HIS A 67 -5.87 21.34 0.08
C HIS A 67 -4.70 20.59 -0.58
N CYS A 68 -4.07 19.66 0.15
CA CYS A 68 -2.99 18.82 -0.35
C CYS A 68 -3.43 17.51 -1.02
N SER A 69 -4.72 17.16 -1.11
CA SER A 69 -5.09 15.85 -1.63
C SER A 69 -6.28 15.77 -2.59
N HIS A 70 -7.19 16.75 -2.68
CA HIS A 70 -8.35 16.59 -3.58
C HIS A 70 -8.94 17.90 -4.12
N SER A 71 -8.71 18.14 -5.41
CA SER A 71 -9.72 18.69 -6.32
C SER A 71 -10.11 17.59 -7.31
N ASN A 72 -11.21 16.88 -6.99
CA ASN A 72 -11.99 15.99 -7.86
C ASN A 72 -11.61 14.50 -7.94
N VAL A 73 -11.87 13.75 -6.87
CA VAL A 73 -12.29 12.33 -6.98
C VAL A 73 -13.76 12.24 -6.59
N TRP A 74 -14.64 12.68 -7.50
CA TRP A 74 -16.03 12.24 -7.55
C TRP A 74 -16.45 12.19 -9.02
N ARG A 75 -16.67 10.96 -9.50
CA ARG A 75 -17.23 10.55 -10.80
C ARG A 75 -17.90 11.68 -11.59
N ARG A 76 -17.32 12.03 -12.75
CA ARG A 76 -18.12 12.39 -13.92
C ARG A 76 -18.14 11.16 -14.83
N ARG A 77 -19.32 10.58 -15.03
CA ARG A 77 -19.59 9.89 -16.29
C ARG A 77 -19.40 10.93 -17.38
N GLU A 78 -18.59 10.62 -18.38
CA GLU A 78 -18.52 11.45 -19.60
C GLU A 78 -19.93 11.55 -20.21
N PRO A 79 -20.32 12.72 -20.75
CA PRO A 79 -21.55 12.80 -21.53
C PRO A 79 -21.34 12.04 -22.84
N GLU A 80 -22.13 10.99 -23.04
CA GLU A 80 -22.27 10.33 -24.34
C GLU A 80 -22.61 11.37 -25.41
N VAL A 81 -21.88 11.27 -26.52
CA VAL A 81 -22.17 12.02 -27.74
C VAL A 81 -23.54 11.58 -28.24
N GLN A 82 -24.49 12.51 -28.29
CA GLN A 82 -25.81 12.28 -28.85
C GLN A 82 -25.69 11.90 -30.33
N HIS A 83 -26.14 10.69 -30.68
CA HIS A 83 -26.68 10.39 -31.99
C HIS A 83 -28.17 10.13 -31.83
N ASP A 84 -28.98 11.03 -32.40
CA ASP A 84 -30.44 10.89 -32.51
C ASP A 84 -30.79 9.69 -33.41
N ALA A 85 -31.65 8.79 -32.93
CA ALA A 85 -32.98 8.50 -33.52
C ALA A 85 -33.52 7.12 -33.13
N GLU A 86 -34.67 7.17 -32.44
CA GLU A 86 -35.88 6.32 -32.61
C GLU A 86 -35.91 4.82 -32.23
N ALA A 87 -36.89 4.54 -31.35
CA ALA A 87 -37.80 3.40 -31.27
C ALA A 87 -37.42 2.13 -30.46
N GLU A 88 -38.18 2.01 -29.35
CA GLU A 88 -38.93 0.84 -28.84
C GLU A 88 -38.23 -0.40 -28.24
N GLU A 89 -38.57 -0.57 -26.96
CA GLU A 89 -38.88 -1.79 -26.19
C GLU A 89 -37.79 -2.82 -25.82
N SER A 90 -37.77 -3.08 -24.50
CA SER A 90 -37.32 -4.25 -23.73
C SER A 90 -36.10 -5.04 -24.21
N ASP A 91 -35.12 -5.22 -23.34
CA ASP A 91 -34.75 -6.56 -22.87
C ASP A 91 -33.71 -6.52 -21.73
N GLU A 92 -33.70 -7.60 -20.96
CA GLU A 92 -32.83 -7.90 -19.82
C GLU A 92 -31.35 -7.99 -20.27
N GLU A 93 -30.45 -7.19 -19.70
CA GLU A 93 -29.01 -7.36 -19.90
C GLU A 93 -28.40 -8.17 -18.75
N SER A 94 -28.12 -9.43 -19.07
CA SER A 94 -27.20 -10.34 -18.40
C SER A 94 -25.77 -9.81 -18.48
N ASP A 95 -25.03 -9.89 -17.38
CA ASP A 95 -23.59 -9.67 -17.32
C ASP A 95 -22.87 -10.70 -18.21
N GLU A 96 -22.43 -10.28 -19.41
CA GLU A 96 -21.49 -11.05 -20.22
C GLU A 96 -20.08 -10.91 -19.61
N GLU A 97 -19.61 -12.00 -19.00
CA GLU A 97 -18.20 -12.24 -18.77
C GLU A 97 -17.47 -12.21 -20.12
N SER A 98 -16.38 -11.45 -20.19
CA SER A 98 -15.54 -11.44 -21.37
C SER A 98 -14.84 -12.79 -21.48
N ASP A 99 -15.23 -13.57 -22.48
CA ASP A 99 -14.50 -14.74 -22.93
C ASP A 99 -13.10 -14.28 -23.37
N GLU A 100 -12.11 -14.53 -22.53
CA GLU A 100 -10.71 -14.53 -22.94
C GLU A 100 -10.55 -15.67 -23.96
N GLU A 101 -10.28 -15.27 -25.20
CA GLU A 101 -10.01 -16.13 -26.36
C GLU A 101 -8.96 -17.18 -25.99
N TYR A 102 -9.40 -18.42 -25.77
CA TYR A 102 -8.53 -19.57 -25.57
C TYR A 102 -7.69 -19.76 -26.84
N GLY A 103 -6.37 -19.79 -26.65
CA GLY A 103 -5.38 -19.87 -27.72
C GLY A 103 -5.60 -21.03 -28.69
N GLU A 104 -5.07 -20.85 -29.90
CA GLU A 104 -5.01 -21.82 -30.99
C GLU A 104 -4.73 -23.25 -30.48
N PHE A 105 -5.59 -24.18 -30.91
CA PHE A 105 -5.36 -25.62 -30.78
C PHE A 105 -4.07 -25.99 -31.53
N VAL A 106 -3.11 -26.57 -30.80
CA VAL A 106 -1.88 -27.13 -31.38
C VAL A 106 -2.25 -28.33 -32.26
N ASP A 107 -1.82 -28.29 -33.53
CA ASP A 107 -1.90 -29.41 -34.48
C ASP A 107 -0.87 -30.48 -34.07
N ILE A 108 -1.35 -31.65 -33.66
CA ILE A 108 -0.58 -32.72 -32.96
C ILE A 108 0.37 -33.49 -33.92
N ASN A 109 0.54 -33.05 -35.16
CA ASN A 109 1.12 -33.90 -36.22
C ASN A 109 2.59 -33.62 -36.60
N ASN A 110 3.37 -32.92 -35.77
CA ASN A 110 4.82 -32.83 -35.97
C ASN A 110 5.54 -32.79 -34.62
N PHE A 111 6.14 -33.91 -34.22
CA PHE A 111 6.98 -34.00 -33.03
C PHE A 111 8.45 -33.91 -33.45
N ASN A 112 9.13 -32.83 -33.03
CA ASN A 112 10.58 -32.66 -33.15
C ASN A 112 11.21 -32.62 -31.74
N GLU A 113 12.43 -33.15 -31.55
CA GLU A 113 13.05 -33.29 -30.21
C GLU A 113 13.28 -31.95 -29.48
N GLN A 114 13.42 -30.82 -30.20
CA GLN A 114 13.52 -29.49 -29.60
C GLN A 114 12.17 -28.93 -29.13
N GLU A 115 11.08 -29.23 -29.83
CA GLU A 115 9.71 -28.85 -29.42
C GLU A 115 9.28 -29.62 -28.17
N HIS A 116 9.70 -30.88 -28.04
CA HIS A 116 9.35 -31.74 -26.91
C HIS A 116 9.84 -31.22 -25.54
N VAL A 117 11.01 -30.55 -25.50
CA VAL A 117 11.55 -29.93 -24.27
C VAL A 117 10.82 -28.61 -23.95
N GLU A 118 10.43 -27.86 -24.99
CA GLU A 118 9.64 -26.63 -24.86
C GLU A 118 8.22 -26.92 -24.36
N ASP A 119 7.57 -27.98 -24.85
CA ASP A 119 6.24 -28.44 -24.42
C ASP A 119 6.22 -28.93 -22.97
N LEU A 120 7.26 -29.66 -22.57
CA LEU A 120 7.44 -30.12 -21.19
C LEU A 120 7.62 -28.97 -20.20
N ASP A 121 8.41 -27.96 -20.57
CA ASP A 121 8.58 -26.77 -19.75
C ASP A 121 7.30 -25.92 -19.73
N TYR A 122 6.60 -25.81 -20.85
CA TYR A 122 5.31 -25.12 -20.92
C TYR A 122 4.25 -25.75 -20.00
N LEU A 123 4.13 -27.09 -20.01
CA LEU A 123 3.21 -27.79 -19.13
C LEU A 123 3.59 -27.62 -17.65
N SER A 124 4.88 -27.81 -17.32
CA SER A 124 5.39 -27.63 -15.95
C SER A 124 5.12 -26.21 -15.45
N LYS A 125 5.36 -25.21 -16.30
CA LYS A 125 5.10 -23.81 -16.02
C LYS A 125 3.62 -23.55 -15.79
N SER A 126 2.75 -24.10 -16.63
CA SER A 126 1.30 -23.96 -16.50
C SER A 126 0.78 -24.53 -15.17
N ILE A 127 1.22 -25.75 -14.81
CA ILE A 127 0.87 -26.38 -13.53
C ILE A 127 1.43 -25.56 -12.36
N CYS A 128 2.68 -25.09 -12.46
CA CYS A 128 3.29 -24.21 -11.46
C CYS A 128 2.45 -22.96 -11.22
N LEU A 129 2.06 -22.24 -12.29
CA LEU A 129 1.27 -21.01 -12.19
C LEU A 129 -0.13 -21.24 -11.60
N ILE A 130 -0.80 -22.34 -11.99
CA ILE A 130 -2.09 -22.73 -11.40
C ILE A 130 -1.93 -23.02 -9.91
N THR A 131 -0.88 -23.76 -9.53
CA THR A 131 -0.59 -24.09 -8.14
C THR A 131 -0.31 -22.84 -7.31
N LEU A 132 0.49 -21.91 -7.83
CA LEU A 132 0.75 -20.62 -7.20
C LEU A 132 -0.53 -19.78 -7.08
N LYS A 133 -1.39 -19.76 -8.10
CA LYS A 133 -2.67 -19.04 -8.04
C LYS A 133 -3.57 -19.62 -6.94
N MET A 134 -3.66 -20.94 -6.82
CA MET A 134 -4.39 -21.61 -5.73
C MET A 134 -3.83 -21.25 -4.36
N ARG A 135 -2.52 -21.34 -4.18
CA ARG A 135 -1.85 -21.08 -2.89
C ARG A 135 -1.89 -19.61 -2.49
N GLU A 136 -1.49 -18.72 -3.38
CA GLU A 136 -1.20 -17.33 -3.03
C GLU A 136 -2.41 -16.40 -3.23
N LYS A 137 -3.25 -16.66 -4.25
CA LYS A 137 -4.46 -15.86 -4.50
C LYS A 137 -5.67 -16.40 -3.75
N HIS A 138 -5.83 -17.73 -3.71
CA HIS A 138 -6.98 -18.38 -3.08
C HIS A 138 -6.68 -18.89 -1.66
N ILE A 139 -5.43 -18.75 -1.18
CA ILE A 139 -5.01 -19.11 0.19
C ILE A 139 -5.32 -20.59 0.49
N ILE A 140 -5.20 -21.44 -0.52
CA ILE A 140 -5.40 -22.90 -0.37
C ILE A 140 -4.14 -23.49 0.28
N PRO A 141 -4.27 -24.28 1.37
CA PRO A 141 -3.12 -24.88 2.04
C PRO A 141 -2.28 -25.76 1.10
N ALA A 142 -0.95 -25.76 1.29
CA ALA A 142 -0.02 -26.52 0.45
C ALA A 142 -0.41 -27.99 0.28
N VAL A 143 -0.78 -28.66 1.38
CA VAL A 143 -1.22 -30.07 1.38
C VAL A 143 -2.44 -30.28 0.47
N VAL A 144 -3.38 -29.34 0.48
CA VAL A 144 -4.59 -29.42 -0.35
C VAL A 144 -4.24 -29.17 -1.82
N THR A 145 -3.36 -28.22 -2.11
CA THR A 145 -2.91 -28.00 -3.49
C THR A 145 -2.11 -29.17 -4.05
N GLU A 146 -1.30 -29.84 -3.22
CA GLU A 146 -0.58 -31.06 -3.61
C GLU A 146 -1.57 -32.20 -3.94
N GLU A 147 -2.62 -32.38 -3.13
CA GLU A 147 -3.69 -33.37 -3.38
C GLU A 147 -4.48 -33.05 -4.66
N ILE A 148 -4.80 -31.78 -4.91
CA ILE A 148 -5.46 -31.35 -6.15
C ILE A 148 -4.55 -31.64 -7.35
N CYS A 149 -3.28 -31.25 -7.30
CA CYS A 149 -2.32 -31.52 -8.37
C CYS A 149 -2.18 -33.02 -8.65
N HIS A 150 -2.12 -33.85 -7.60
CA HIS A 150 -2.08 -35.30 -7.75
C HIS A 150 -3.36 -35.85 -8.40
N THR A 151 -4.54 -35.40 -7.95
CA THR A 151 -5.82 -35.85 -8.50
C THR A 151 -5.97 -35.47 -9.97
N VAL A 152 -5.57 -34.25 -10.34
CA VAL A 152 -5.60 -33.77 -11.74
C VAL A 152 -4.61 -34.58 -12.59
N LYS A 153 -3.41 -34.87 -12.08
CA LYS A 153 -2.43 -35.76 -12.74
C LYS A 153 -3.06 -37.12 -13.05
N GLU A 154 -3.63 -37.80 -12.06
CA GLU A 154 -4.22 -39.13 -12.24
C GLU A 154 -5.41 -39.12 -13.22
N LEU A 155 -6.25 -38.08 -13.18
CA LEU A 155 -7.38 -37.95 -14.10
C LEU A 155 -6.92 -37.77 -15.55
N LEU A 156 -5.89 -36.95 -15.78
CA LEU A 156 -5.31 -36.74 -17.10
C LEU A 156 -4.63 -38.01 -17.62
N LEU A 157 -3.83 -38.69 -16.79
CA LEU A 157 -3.18 -39.94 -17.16
C LEU A 157 -4.22 -41.02 -17.50
N MET A 158 -5.28 -41.14 -16.71
CA MET A 158 -6.38 -42.07 -16.98
C MET A 158 -7.09 -41.77 -18.32
N TYR A 159 -7.31 -40.49 -18.63
CA TYR A 159 -7.89 -40.09 -19.92
C TYR A 159 -6.96 -40.43 -21.09
N LEU A 160 -5.66 -40.13 -20.97
CA LEU A 160 -4.67 -40.42 -22.00
C LEU A 160 -4.49 -41.92 -22.24
N GLU A 161 -4.44 -42.73 -21.17
CA GLU A 161 -4.40 -44.19 -21.26
C GLU A 161 -5.66 -44.78 -21.91
N LYS A 162 -6.83 -44.17 -21.69
CA LYS A 162 -8.07 -44.60 -22.33
C LYS A 162 -8.10 -44.20 -23.81
N SER A 163 -7.63 -43.00 -24.13
CA SER A 163 -7.54 -42.50 -25.51
C SER A 163 -6.58 -43.34 -26.36
N SER A 164 -5.43 -43.71 -25.80
CA SER A 164 -4.46 -44.58 -26.48
C SER A 164 -5.06 -45.94 -26.84
N ARG A 165 -5.88 -46.53 -25.94
CA ARG A 165 -6.59 -47.81 -26.19
C ARG A 165 -7.64 -47.74 -27.29
N LEU A 166 -8.22 -46.56 -27.54
CA LEU A 166 -9.23 -46.36 -28.60
C LEU A 166 -8.59 -46.18 -29.99
N HIS A 167 -7.31 -45.77 -30.05
CA HIS A 167 -6.58 -45.52 -31.30
C HIS A 167 -5.69 -46.70 -31.76
N ILE A 168 -5.71 -47.85 -31.07
CA ILE A 168 -4.97 -49.09 -31.44
C ILE A 168 -5.48 -49.72 -32.77
N GLY A 169 -6.39 -49.06 -33.48
CA GLY A 169 -6.84 -49.47 -34.81
C GLY A 169 -5.87 -49.14 -35.96
N ASP A 170 -4.96 -48.16 -35.78
CA ASP A 170 -4.02 -47.71 -36.81
C ASP A 170 -2.56 -47.75 -36.30
N GLU A 171 -1.65 -47.93 -37.25
CA GLU A 171 -0.25 -48.38 -37.19
C GLU A 171 0.64 -47.83 -36.03
N GLY A 172 1.63 -48.65 -35.63
CA GLY A 172 2.44 -48.50 -34.40
C GLY A 172 3.20 -47.20 -34.13
N GLN A 173 3.19 -46.22 -35.03
CA GLN A 173 3.72 -44.87 -34.75
C GLN A 173 2.85 -44.07 -33.77
N ILE A 174 1.53 -44.31 -33.75
CA ILE A 174 0.59 -43.62 -32.84
C ILE A 174 0.79 -44.06 -31.38
N GLY A 175 1.19 -45.33 -31.16
CA GLY A 175 1.43 -45.88 -29.82
C GLY A 175 2.65 -45.29 -29.11
N ASP A 176 3.71 -45.00 -29.86
CA ASP A 176 4.94 -44.41 -29.32
C ASP A 176 4.72 -42.95 -28.91
N ALA A 177 4.07 -42.15 -29.77
CA ALA A 177 3.72 -40.75 -29.47
C ALA A 177 2.80 -40.61 -28.23
N HIS A 178 1.83 -41.52 -28.07
CA HIS A 178 0.99 -41.54 -26.86
C HIS A 178 1.78 -41.87 -25.60
N SER A 179 2.78 -42.75 -25.69
CA SER A 179 3.61 -43.13 -24.56
C SER A 179 4.52 -41.98 -24.13
N GLU A 180 5.10 -41.26 -25.10
CA GLU A 180 5.90 -40.05 -24.86
C GLU A 180 5.09 -38.91 -24.24
N LEU A 181 3.83 -38.73 -24.67
CA LEU A 181 2.92 -37.75 -24.07
C LEU A 181 2.55 -38.10 -22.63
N ILE A 182 2.27 -39.37 -22.34
CA ILE A 182 1.98 -39.85 -20.97
C ILE A 182 3.18 -39.62 -20.05
N GLU A 183 4.39 -39.95 -20.52
CA GLU A 183 5.61 -39.69 -19.78
C GLU A 183 5.79 -38.18 -19.56
N SER A 184 5.56 -37.37 -20.58
CA SER A 184 5.72 -35.92 -20.51
C SER A 184 4.77 -35.27 -19.50
N VAL A 185 3.49 -35.67 -19.52
CA VAL A 185 2.51 -35.23 -18.52
C VAL A 185 2.93 -35.66 -17.12
N SER A 186 3.33 -36.91 -16.96
CA SER A 186 3.76 -37.41 -15.65
C SER A 186 4.96 -36.64 -15.11
N GLN A 187 5.96 -36.36 -15.94
CA GLN A 187 7.15 -35.59 -15.59
C GLN A 187 6.81 -34.11 -15.30
N GLY A 188 5.91 -33.49 -16.07
CA GLY A 188 5.49 -32.10 -15.87
C GLY A 188 4.89 -31.87 -14.50
N PHE A 189 3.99 -32.75 -14.05
CA PHE A 189 3.47 -32.71 -12.68
C PHE A 189 4.54 -33.04 -11.63
N GLU A 190 5.43 -33.98 -11.91
CA GLU A 190 6.46 -34.41 -10.96
C GLU A 190 7.48 -33.32 -10.61
N ARG A 191 7.67 -32.32 -11.50
CA ARG A 191 8.53 -31.16 -11.27
C ARG A 191 7.97 -30.16 -10.26
N VAL A 192 6.68 -30.23 -9.95
CA VAL A 192 5.98 -29.29 -9.06
C VAL A 192 5.14 -30.00 -7.99
N SER A 193 5.27 -31.32 -7.86
CA SER A 193 4.41 -32.19 -7.04
C SER A 193 4.49 -31.99 -5.53
N THR A 194 5.52 -31.28 -5.05
CA THR A 194 5.69 -30.97 -3.62
C THR A 194 6.13 -29.52 -3.47
N GLU A 195 5.92 -28.94 -2.28
CA GLU A 195 6.36 -27.58 -1.99
C GLU A 195 7.84 -27.32 -2.34
N ASN A 196 8.75 -28.23 -1.97
CA ASN A 196 10.17 -28.08 -2.28
C ASN A 196 10.45 -28.04 -3.80
N LYS A 197 9.74 -28.87 -4.55
CA LYS A 197 9.90 -28.95 -6.01
C LYS A 197 9.29 -27.73 -6.70
N LEU A 198 8.10 -27.29 -6.24
CA LEU A 198 7.47 -26.06 -6.70
C LEU A 198 8.39 -24.85 -6.48
N LEU A 199 8.92 -24.68 -5.27
CA LEU A 199 9.83 -23.56 -4.96
C LEU A 199 11.11 -23.61 -5.80
N ARG A 200 11.66 -24.80 -6.01
CA ARG A 200 12.82 -24.98 -6.89
C ARG A 200 12.49 -24.62 -8.34
N TYR A 201 11.36 -25.08 -8.87
CA TYR A 201 10.90 -24.74 -10.22
C TYR A 201 10.68 -23.23 -10.36
N CYS A 202 10.10 -22.56 -9.36
CA CYS A 202 9.98 -21.11 -9.34
C CYS A 202 11.34 -20.40 -9.42
N SER A 203 12.32 -20.89 -8.67
CA SER A 203 13.68 -20.34 -8.69
C SER A 203 14.38 -20.56 -10.04
N ASP A 204 14.25 -21.75 -10.60
CA ASP A 204 14.97 -22.16 -11.81
C ASP A 204 14.32 -21.61 -13.10
N SER A 205 12.98 -21.50 -13.14
CA SER A 205 12.22 -21.21 -14.38
C SER A 205 11.40 -19.90 -14.34
N LEU A 206 11.06 -19.35 -13.17
CA LEU A 206 10.23 -18.14 -13.05
C LEU A 206 11.00 -16.88 -12.64
N ASN A 207 12.34 -16.95 -12.56
CA ASN A 207 13.21 -15.83 -12.18
C ASN A 207 12.81 -15.17 -10.86
N VAL A 208 12.34 -15.96 -9.89
CA VAL A 208 11.95 -15.45 -8.57
C VAL A 208 13.18 -14.92 -7.82
N VAL A 209 13.10 -13.67 -7.38
CA VAL A 209 14.14 -13.06 -6.55
C VAL A 209 14.05 -13.63 -5.14
N SER A 210 15.05 -14.42 -4.76
CA SER A 210 15.08 -15.07 -3.45
C SER A 210 15.56 -14.11 -2.35
N PRO A 211 14.98 -14.17 -1.13
CA PRO A 211 15.49 -13.41 -0.01
C PRO A 211 16.89 -13.90 0.40
N THR A 212 17.73 -12.97 0.79
CA THR A 212 19.05 -13.21 1.38
C THR A 212 18.98 -13.06 2.89
N GLU A 213 19.44 -14.06 3.63
CA GLU A 213 19.57 -13.98 5.08
C GLU A 213 20.79 -13.11 5.46
N ILE A 214 20.58 -12.09 6.28
CA ILE A 214 21.63 -11.20 6.78
C ILE A 214 21.80 -11.41 8.28
N LEU A 215 23.04 -11.70 8.71
CA LEU A 215 23.41 -11.79 10.10
C LEU A 215 23.54 -10.39 10.72
N LEU A 216 22.74 -10.11 11.75
CA LEU A 216 22.79 -8.86 12.51
C LEU A 216 23.73 -8.97 13.71
N GLY A 217 23.74 -10.14 14.36
CA GLY A 217 24.57 -10.42 15.53
C GLY A 217 24.18 -11.73 16.18
N GLN A 218 24.53 -11.91 17.45
CA GLN A 218 24.20 -13.11 18.23
C GLN A 218 23.79 -12.71 19.65
N ASP A 219 22.98 -13.55 20.32
CA ASP A 219 22.70 -13.40 21.75
C ASP A 219 23.80 -14.03 22.63
N GLU A 220 23.65 -13.89 23.94
CA GLU A 220 24.58 -14.42 24.95
C GLU A 220 24.73 -15.96 24.89
N ASN A 221 23.76 -16.66 24.32
CA ASN A 221 23.77 -18.12 24.15
C ASN A 221 24.31 -18.55 22.78
N GLY A 222 24.81 -17.61 21.96
CA GLY A 222 25.32 -17.86 20.62
C GLY A 222 24.23 -18.03 19.55
N LYS A 223 22.96 -17.75 19.86
CA LYS A 223 21.89 -17.79 18.87
C LYS A 223 22.01 -16.61 17.92
N LYS A 224 22.08 -16.88 16.62
CA LYS A 224 22.14 -15.87 15.58
C LYS A 224 20.84 -15.05 15.52
N HIS A 225 20.99 -13.73 15.49
CA HIS A 225 19.94 -12.80 15.13
C HIS A 225 20.09 -12.47 13.64
N THR A 226 19.10 -12.85 12.84
CA THR A 226 19.10 -12.65 11.39
C THR A 226 17.87 -11.85 10.94
N MET A 227 17.98 -11.26 9.75
CA MET A 227 16.87 -10.67 9.00
C MET A 227 16.86 -11.23 7.58
N GLN A 228 15.74 -11.09 6.88
CA GLN A 228 15.62 -11.40 5.47
C GLN A 228 15.61 -10.11 4.66
N TYR A 229 16.44 -10.05 3.61
CA TYR A 229 16.51 -8.95 2.67
C TYR A 229 16.23 -9.44 1.26
N VAL A 230 15.27 -8.84 0.56
CA VAL A 230 14.99 -9.10 -0.85
C VAL A 230 15.72 -8.03 -1.68
N PRO A 231 16.73 -8.40 -2.51
CA PRO A 231 17.51 -7.44 -3.27
C PRO A 231 16.64 -6.62 -4.23
N ILE A 232 16.51 -5.31 -3.96
CA ILE A 232 15.58 -4.47 -4.72
C ILE A 232 16.03 -4.27 -6.16
N LEU A 233 17.34 -4.31 -6.42
CA LEU A 233 17.88 -4.20 -7.77
C LEU A 233 17.44 -5.36 -8.66
N GLU A 234 17.44 -6.58 -8.11
CA GLU A 234 17.00 -7.77 -8.82
C GLU A 234 15.48 -7.73 -9.06
N VAL A 235 14.70 -7.33 -8.05
CA VAL A 235 13.24 -7.18 -8.19
C VAL A 235 12.91 -6.15 -9.27
N ILE A 236 13.52 -4.97 -9.22
CA ILE A 236 13.30 -3.92 -10.23
C ILE A 236 13.73 -4.41 -11.61
N ASN A 237 14.87 -5.10 -11.72
CA ASN A 237 15.32 -5.64 -13.00
C ASN A 237 14.31 -6.64 -13.59
N GLN A 238 13.71 -7.51 -12.76
CA GLN A 238 12.64 -8.43 -13.20
C GLN A 238 11.39 -7.69 -13.64
N VAL A 239 10.95 -6.70 -12.86
CA VAL A 239 9.78 -5.87 -13.20
C VAL A 239 9.98 -5.15 -14.54
N LEU A 240 11.19 -4.63 -14.80
CA LEU A 240 11.52 -3.96 -16.05
C LEU A 240 11.71 -4.92 -17.24
N GLN A 241 11.70 -6.24 -17.05
CA GLN A 241 11.61 -7.17 -18.19
C GLN A 241 10.21 -7.12 -18.84
N ASN A 242 9.20 -6.61 -18.13
CA ASN A 242 7.89 -6.39 -18.71
C ASN A 242 7.90 -5.16 -19.63
N LYS A 243 7.73 -5.40 -20.93
CA LYS A 243 7.73 -4.38 -21.97
C LYS A 243 6.63 -3.34 -21.79
N ASP A 244 5.46 -3.72 -21.28
CA ASP A 244 4.35 -2.79 -21.05
C ASP A 244 4.68 -1.82 -19.91
N ILE A 245 5.37 -2.31 -18.87
CA ILE A 245 5.85 -1.46 -17.77
C ILE A 245 6.90 -0.47 -18.28
N VAL A 246 7.88 -0.95 -19.06
CA VAL A 246 8.90 -0.07 -19.66
C VAL A 246 8.28 0.96 -20.59
N ALA A 247 7.35 0.54 -21.45
CA ALA A 247 6.60 1.44 -22.33
C ALA A 247 5.86 2.49 -21.50
N HIS A 248 5.11 2.08 -20.47
CA HIS A 248 4.37 3.00 -19.59
C HIS A 248 5.28 4.01 -18.88
N ILE A 249 6.43 3.58 -18.37
CA ILE A 249 7.38 4.47 -17.69
C ILE A 249 8.04 5.45 -18.67
N CYS A 250 8.39 5.00 -19.87
CA CYS A 250 9.07 5.81 -20.89
C CYS A 250 8.11 6.74 -21.66
N GLN A 251 6.88 6.31 -21.88
CA GLN A 251 5.84 7.03 -22.64
C GLN A 251 4.91 7.82 -21.73
N GLN A 252 5.21 7.95 -20.43
CA GLN A 252 4.48 8.83 -19.54
C GLN A 252 4.65 10.27 -20.02
N GLU A 253 3.80 10.68 -20.97
CA GLU A 253 3.61 12.08 -21.32
C GLU A 253 3.16 12.76 -20.04
N LYS A 254 3.85 13.83 -19.65
CA LYS A 254 3.27 14.80 -18.72
C LYS A 254 2.07 15.37 -19.45
N SER A 255 0.92 14.72 -19.35
CA SER A 255 -0.35 15.24 -19.81
C SER A 255 -0.45 16.69 -19.34
N VAL A 256 -1.04 17.57 -20.16
CA VAL A 256 -1.27 18.96 -19.75
C VAL A 256 -2.21 18.91 -18.55
N ARG A 257 -1.64 18.98 -17.35
CA ARG A 257 -2.39 18.90 -16.10
C ARG A 257 -2.96 20.28 -15.82
N ASP A 258 -4.21 20.32 -15.41
CA ASP A 258 -4.82 21.53 -14.89
C ASP A 258 -3.99 22.01 -13.67
N SER A 259 -3.59 23.28 -13.66
CA SER A 259 -2.72 23.83 -12.60
C SER A 259 -3.38 23.83 -11.23
N ASP A 260 -4.71 23.69 -11.19
CA ASP A 260 -5.49 23.77 -9.95
C ASP A 260 -5.76 22.38 -9.34
N ILE A 261 -5.24 21.29 -9.93
CA ILE A 261 -5.48 19.92 -9.48
C ILE A 261 -4.18 19.12 -9.39
N MET A 262 -3.92 18.53 -8.23
CA MET A 262 -2.88 17.52 -8.06
C MET A 262 -3.44 16.13 -8.41
N PHE A 263 -2.71 15.38 -9.23
CA PHE A 263 -3.10 14.08 -9.77
C PHE A 263 -2.27 12.94 -9.18
N ASP A 264 -0.96 13.16 -9.01
CA ASP A 264 -0.04 12.18 -8.43
C ASP A 264 1.16 12.90 -7.79
N HIS A 265 1.91 12.22 -6.95
CA HIS A 265 3.14 12.69 -6.31
C HIS A 265 4.11 13.41 -7.26
N ASP A 266 4.08 13.14 -8.57
CA ASP A 266 4.95 13.79 -9.54
C ASP A 266 4.54 15.22 -9.98
N ASP A 267 3.36 15.70 -9.59
CA ASP A 267 2.98 17.12 -9.68
C ASP A 267 3.10 17.89 -8.35
N GLY A 268 3.53 17.21 -7.27
CA GLY A 268 3.83 17.85 -6.00
C GLY A 268 5.13 18.66 -6.03
N LEU A 269 5.15 19.78 -5.27
CA LEU A 269 6.32 20.66 -5.13
C LEU A 269 7.60 19.89 -4.78
N PHE A 270 7.49 18.92 -3.88
CA PHE A 270 8.58 18.03 -3.50
C PHE A 270 9.32 17.45 -4.70
N LEU A 271 8.62 16.83 -5.66
CA LEU A 271 9.30 16.22 -6.81
C LEU A 271 9.89 17.26 -7.76
N THR A 272 9.21 18.41 -7.92
CA THR A 272 9.68 19.50 -8.79
C THR A 272 10.93 20.19 -8.27
N GLU A 273 11.15 20.18 -6.95
CA GLU A 273 12.32 20.79 -6.31
C GLU A 273 13.41 19.76 -5.96
N HIS A 274 13.07 18.46 -5.93
CA HIS A 274 14.00 17.40 -5.56
C HIS A 274 15.20 17.30 -6.51
N SER A 275 16.40 17.53 -5.97
CA SER A 275 17.68 17.60 -6.71
C SER A 275 17.89 16.50 -7.77
N PHE A 276 17.52 15.26 -7.45
CA PHE A 276 17.65 14.15 -8.39
C PHE A 276 16.46 14.02 -9.35
N PHE A 277 15.22 14.32 -8.95
CA PHE A 277 14.06 14.05 -9.81
C PHE A 277 13.73 15.21 -10.76
N SER A 278 14.04 16.44 -10.36
CA SER A 278 13.79 17.65 -11.14
C SER A 278 14.81 17.88 -12.26
N SER A 279 16.03 17.36 -12.11
CA SER A 279 17.09 17.56 -13.12
C SER A 279 16.72 16.93 -14.48
N ALA A 280 17.01 17.64 -15.56
CA ALA A 280 16.89 17.06 -16.90
C ALA A 280 17.83 15.85 -17.04
N SER A 281 17.36 14.77 -17.67
CA SER A 281 18.14 13.55 -17.85
C SER A 281 17.78 12.83 -19.14
N ILE A 282 18.76 12.14 -19.71
CA ILE A 282 18.60 11.24 -20.86
C ILE A 282 18.01 9.87 -20.47
N PHE A 283 17.95 9.57 -19.17
CA PHE A 283 17.44 8.31 -18.64
C PHE A 283 16.16 8.50 -17.83
N PRO A 284 15.22 7.53 -17.85
CA PRO A 284 14.08 7.51 -16.94
C PRO A 284 14.54 7.41 -15.47
N LYS A 285 13.84 8.13 -14.59
CA LYS A 285 14.12 8.17 -13.15
C LYS A 285 13.04 7.43 -12.36
N LEU A 286 13.41 6.29 -11.81
CA LEU A 286 12.54 5.48 -10.97
C LEU A 286 12.37 6.13 -9.59
N ARG A 287 11.11 6.33 -9.21
CA ARG A 287 10.66 6.83 -7.91
C ARG A 287 10.25 5.65 -7.07
N LEU A 288 10.96 5.37 -5.99
CA LEU A 288 10.63 4.25 -5.10
C LEU A 288 9.94 4.78 -3.84
N HIS A 289 8.71 4.31 -3.59
CA HIS A 289 7.99 4.63 -2.35
C HIS A 289 8.04 3.43 -1.42
N PHE A 290 8.65 3.61 -0.26
CA PHE A 290 8.77 2.56 0.75
C PHE A 290 7.70 2.72 1.84
N TYR A 291 7.25 1.59 2.39
CA TYR A 291 6.32 1.53 3.50
C TYR A 291 6.85 0.62 4.59
N LEU A 292 6.84 1.07 5.84
CA LEU A 292 7.21 0.30 7.01
C LEU A 292 5.94 -0.07 7.80
N ASP A 293 5.72 -1.37 7.95
CA ASP A 293 4.60 -1.93 8.71
C ASP A 293 5.09 -2.87 9.81
N GLU A 294 4.32 -2.98 10.89
CA GLU A 294 4.58 -3.93 11.96
C GLU A 294 3.37 -4.80 12.27
N PHE A 295 3.51 -6.11 12.05
CA PHE A 295 2.41 -7.07 12.22
C PHE A 295 2.79 -8.22 13.17
N GLU A 296 1.77 -8.85 13.75
CA GLU A 296 1.94 -10.02 14.62
C GLU A 296 1.48 -11.27 13.88
N VAL A 297 2.37 -12.27 13.78
CA VAL A 297 2.10 -13.54 13.07
C VAL A 297 1.33 -14.52 13.96
N SER A 298 1.44 -14.35 15.29
CA SER A 298 0.73 -15.20 16.25
C SER A 298 -0.70 -14.71 16.51
N ASN A 299 -1.54 -15.60 17.06
CA ASN A 299 -2.87 -15.22 17.54
C ASN A 299 -2.76 -14.00 18.49
N PRO A 300 -3.37 -12.85 18.14
CA PRO A 300 -3.24 -11.60 18.89
C PRO A 300 -3.87 -11.68 20.30
N LEU A 301 -4.65 -12.72 20.60
CA LEU A 301 -5.28 -12.96 21.90
C LEU A 301 -4.59 -14.06 22.73
N GLY A 302 -3.57 -14.72 22.19
CA GLY A 302 -2.87 -15.83 22.85
C GLY A 302 -1.75 -15.40 23.79
N SER A 303 -1.24 -16.34 24.60
CA SER A 303 -0.11 -16.15 25.53
C SER A 303 1.24 -15.81 24.85
N ARG A 304 1.28 -15.82 23.51
CA ARG A 304 2.42 -15.44 22.67
C ARG A 304 2.30 -14.05 22.04
N ARG A 305 1.25 -13.30 22.36
CA ARG A 305 1.04 -11.91 21.90
C ARG A 305 2.30 -11.06 22.13
N GLY A 306 2.76 -10.35 21.10
CA GLY A 306 3.91 -9.44 21.13
C GLY A 306 5.28 -10.13 21.03
N LYS A 307 5.35 -11.47 21.08
CA LYS A 307 6.63 -12.21 21.05
C LYS A 307 7.17 -12.41 19.63
N HIS A 308 6.29 -12.50 18.65
CA HIS A 308 6.63 -12.80 17.25
C HIS A 308 6.28 -11.65 16.30
N LYS A 309 6.10 -10.44 16.84
CA LYS A 309 5.95 -9.21 16.06
C LYS A 309 7.10 -9.07 15.05
N GLN A 310 6.72 -8.88 13.79
CA GLN A 310 7.62 -8.61 12.68
C GLN A 310 7.50 -7.14 12.30
N SER A 311 8.60 -6.61 11.78
CA SER A 311 8.62 -5.33 11.08
C SER A 311 9.01 -5.63 9.63
N ALA A 312 8.19 -5.19 8.70
CA ALA A 312 8.41 -5.36 7.27
C ALA A 312 8.60 -4.01 6.60
N VAL A 313 9.47 -3.99 5.59
CA VAL A 313 9.59 -2.87 4.67
C VAL A 313 9.18 -3.34 3.29
N TYR A 314 8.22 -2.64 2.70
CA TYR A 314 7.73 -2.84 1.34
C TYR A 314 8.13 -1.67 0.46
N PHE A 315 8.06 -1.84 -0.86
CA PHE A 315 8.18 -0.73 -1.80
C PHE A 315 7.29 -0.89 -3.03
N THR A 316 6.98 0.24 -3.65
CA THR A 316 6.29 0.34 -4.94
C THR A 316 7.07 1.25 -5.90
N ILE A 317 6.90 1.04 -7.20
CA ILE A 317 7.47 1.91 -8.24
C ILE A 317 6.45 3.01 -8.57
N GLY A 318 6.74 4.23 -8.13
CA GLY A 318 5.89 5.42 -8.30
C GLY A 318 5.79 5.97 -9.73
N ASN A 319 6.46 5.34 -10.69
CA ASN A 319 6.29 5.64 -12.12
C ASN A 319 5.11 4.89 -12.74
N ILE A 320 4.65 3.83 -12.08
CA ILE A 320 3.50 3.06 -12.53
C ILE A 320 2.23 3.80 -12.08
N HIS A 321 1.25 3.92 -12.96
CA HIS A 321 0.01 4.66 -12.69
C HIS A 321 -0.68 4.14 -11.40
N PRO A 322 -1.28 5.02 -10.54
CA PRO A 322 -1.89 4.65 -9.26
C PRO A 322 -2.83 3.44 -9.32
N ARG A 323 -3.63 3.31 -10.38
CA ARG A 323 -4.54 2.16 -10.60
C ARG A 323 -3.82 0.79 -10.58
N TYR A 324 -2.58 0.73 -11.04
CA TYR A 324 -1.81 -0.52 -11.09
C TYR A 324 -0.93 -0.68 -9.85
N ARG A 325 -0.18 0.35 -9.45
CA ARG A 325 0.74 0.26 -8.31
C ARG A 325 0.06 0.10 -6.94
N SER A 326 -1.25 0.38 -6.84
CA SER A 326 -2.05 0.14 -5.63
C SER A 326 -2.50 -1.31 -5.47
N LYS A 327 -2.36 -2.16 -6.50
CA LYS A 327 -2.65 -3.59 -6.39
C LYS A 327 -1.57 -4.28 -5.57
N LEU A 328 -1.97 -5.25 -4.73
CA LEU A 328 -1.06 -6.02 -3.88
C LEU A 328 0.08 -6.70 -4.66
N GLU A 329 -0.20 -7.16 -5.89
CA GLU A 329 0.81 -7.79 -6.77
C GLU A 329 1.95 -6.83 -7.19
N ASN A 330 1.75 -5.51 -7.05
CA ASN A 330 2.74 -4.47 -7.36
C ASN A 330 3.35 -3.83 -6.10
N ILE A 331 3.17 -4.45 -4.93
CA ILE A 331 3.77 -4.06 -3.65
C ILE A 331 4.81 -5.11 -3.27
N TYR A 332 6.08 -4.74 -3.32
CA TYR A 332 7.19 -5.68 -3.20
C TYR A 332 7.77 -5.67 -1.79
N LEU A 333 7.99 -6.83 -1.19
CA LEU A 333 8.72 -6.96 0.07
C LEU A 333 10.21 -6.66 -0.17
N CYS A 334 10.83 -5.95 0.78
CA CYS A 334 12.25 -5.57 0.76
C CYS A 334 12.98 -6.09 2.01
N ILE A 335 12.43 -5.87 3.20
CA ILE A 335 13.05 -6.33 4.46
C ILE A 335 11.99 -7.01 5.31
N LEU A 336 12.35 -8.12 5.95
CA LEU A 336 11.58 -8.72 7.03
C LEU A 336 12.51 -9.00 8.22
N VAL A 337 12.18 -8.42 9.37
CA VAL A 337 12.98 -8.53 10.58
C VAL A 337 12.08 -8.65 11.81
N LYS A 338 12.52 -9.41 12.81
CA LYS A 338 11.82 -9.48 14.08
C LYS A 338 11.87 -8.11 14.78
N HIS A 339 10.73 -7.58 15.21
CA HIS A 339 10.65 -6.27 15.86
C HIS A 339 11.60 -6.12 17.05
N SER A 340 11.80 -7.19 17.84
CA SER A 340 12.73 -7.19 18.98
C SER A 340 14.18 -6.89 18.59
N TYR A 341 14.57 -7.17 17.34
CA TYR A 341 15.93 -6.90 16.84
C TYR A 341 16.12 -5.43 16.44
N LEU A 342 15.05 -4.68 16.17
CA LEU A 342 15.14 -3.23 15.92
C LEU A 342 15.79 -2.51 17.11
N LYS A 343 15.39 -2.88 18.33
CA LYS A 343 15.94 -2.33 19.57
C LYS A 343 17.41 -2.70 19.80
N ALA A 344 17.83 -3.87 19.33
CA ALA A 344 19.19 -4.37 19.54
C ALA A 344 20.18 -3.84 18.49
N TYR A 345 19.73 -3.64 17.25
CA TYR A 345 20.62 -3.35 16.11
C TYR A 345 20.38 -1.99 15.45
N SER A 346 19.30 -1.26 15.76
CA SER A 346 18.88 -0.01 15.10
C SER A 346 18.54 -0.14 13.61
N TYR A 347 17.69 0.75 13.10
CA TYR A 347 17.38 0.82 11.67
C TYR A 347 18.60 1.08 10.79
N ARG A 348 19.62 1.79 11.30
CA ARG A 348 20.84 2.07 10.53
C ARG A 348 21.58 0.79 10.13
N ASN A 349 21.60 -0.23 10.98
CA ASN A 349 22.21 -1.51 10.62
C ASN A 349 21.31 -2.34 9.70
N ILE A 350 19.99 -2.29 9.93
CA ILE A 350 19.00 -3.05 9.17
C ILE A 350 18.87 -2.55 7.73
N PHE A 351 18.99 -1.23 7.52
CA PHE A 351 18.89 -0.63 6.19
C PHE A 351 20.20 -0.67 5.39
N LYS A 352 21.32 -1.16 5.95
CA LYS A 352 22.60 -1.25 5.22
C LYS A 352 22.48 -1.87 3.81
N PRO A 353 21.89 -3.08 3.63
CA PRO A 353 21.74 -3.66 2.29
C PRO A 353 20.86 -2.80 1.38
N LEU A 354 19.75 -2.26 1.89
CA LEU A 354 18.88 -1.36 1.14
C LEU A 354 19.60 -0.08 0.68
N ILE A 355 20.36 0.56 1.56
CA ILE A 355 21.13 1.78 1.25
C ILE A 355 22.16 1.50 0.15
N LYS A 356 22.82 0.34 0.21
CA LYS A 356 23.76 -0.09 -0.83
C LYS A 356 23.08 -0.18 -2.19
N ASP A 357 21.92 -0.83 -2.24
CA ASP A 357 21.15 -0.99 -3.48
C ASP A 357 20.59 0.33 -4.00
N LEU A 358 20.09 1.21 -3.13
CA LEU A 358 19.61 2.54 -3.50
C LEU A 358 20.73 3.41 -4.09
N ASN A 359 21.92 3.40 -3.46
CA ASN A 359 23.07 4.13 -3.98
C ASN A 359 23.57 3.54 -5.31
N HIS A 360 23.49 2.22 -5.50
CA HIS A 360 23.79 1.60 -6.79
C HIS A 360 22.77 2.00 -7.86
N LEU A 361 21.47 1.98 -7.55
CA LEU A 361 20.42 2.38 -8.48
C LEU A 361 20.54 3.85 -8.90
N LYS A 362 20.95 4.73 -7.99
CA LYS A 362 21.21 6.14 -8.29
C LYS A 362 22.46 6.33 -9.16
N ASN A 363 23.59 5.74 -8.74
CA ASN A 363 24.90 6.06 -9.31
C ASN A 363 25.21 5.26 -10.57
N THR A 364 24.84 3.97 -10.59
CA THR A 364 25.09 3.05 -11.69
C THR A 364 23.84 2.87 -12.55
N GLY A 365 22.71 2.53 -11.93
CA GLY A 365 21.45 2.21 -12.61
C GLY A 365 21.34 0.76 -13.07
N ILE A 366 20.23 0.44 -13.74
CA ILE A 366 19.88 -0.88 -14.30
C ILE A 366 19.69 -0.72 -15.81
N ALA A 367 20.43 -1.48 -16.61
CA ALA A 367 20.31 -1.46 -18.07
C ALA A 367 19.33 -2.54 -18.53
N VAL A 368 18.37 -2.15 -19.38
CA VAL A 368 17.31 -3.04 -19.89
C VAL A 368 17.23 -2.90 -21.40
N SER A 369 17.12 -4.04 -22.09
CA SER A 369 16.91 -4.05 -23.54
C SER A 369 15.42 -3.90 -23.86
N PHE A 370 15.07 -2.84 -24.58
CA PHE A 370 13.72 -2.53 -25.00
C PHE A 370 13.71 -2.14 -26.48
N HIS A 371 12.98 -2.91 -27.30
CA HIS A 371 12.94 -2.73 -28.76
C HIS A 371 14.34 -2.66 -29.42
N GLY A 372 15.29 -3.47 -28.93
CA GLY A 372 16.67 -3.50 -29.42
C GLY A 372 17.54 -2.33 -28.94
N GLN A 373 17.02 -1.44 -28.11
CA GLN A 373 17.76 -0.35 -27.49
C GLN A 373 18.04 -0.66 -26.02
N ASN A 374 19.26 -0.34 -25.55
CA ASN A 374 19.58 -0.43 -24.13
C ASN A 374 19.18 0.88 -23.44
N ILE A 375 18.12 0.81 -22.63
CA ILE A 375 17.66 1.92 -21.79
C ILE A 375 18.29 1.75 -20.42
N LEU A 376 18.99 2.79 -19.96
CA LEU A 376 19.51 2.85 -18.60
C LEU A 376 18.44 3.46 -17.69
N PHE A 377 18.02 2.74 -16.65
CA PHE A 377 17.16 3.26 -15.60
C PHE A 377 17.99 3.63 -14.39
N LYS A 378 17.79 4.83 -13.85
CA LYS A 378 18.34 5.22 -12.54
C LYS A 378 17.20 5.58 -11.62
N GLY A 379 17.44 5.58 -10.32
CA GLY A 379 16.37 5.82 -9.37
C GLY A 379 16.86 5.95 -7.95
N THR A 380 15.94 6.36 -7.09
CA THR A 380 16.19 6.48 -5.66
C THR A 380 14.85 6.39 -4.92
N ILE A 381 14.94 6.27 -3.60
CA ILE A 381 13.83 6.51 -2.70
C ILE A 381 13.25 7.93 -2.92
N ALA A 382 11.93 8.00 -3.06
CA ALA A 382 11.16 9.24 -3.06
C ALA A 382 10.55 9.49 -1.67
N THR A 383 9.95 8.45 -1.07
CA THR A 383 9.34 8.54 0.26
C THR A 383 9.54 7.26 1.06
N LEU A 384 9.57 7.39 2.38
CA LEU A 384 9.35 6.30 3.32
C LEU A 384 8.20 6.69 4.25
N SER A 385 7.10 5.95 4.22
CA SER A 385 5.97 6.12 5.13
C SER A 385 5.84 4.95 6.10
N GLY A 386 5.04 5.14 7.14
CA GLY A 386 4.71 4.17 8.17
C GLY A 386 4.11 4.86 9.37
N ASP A 387 3.81 4.10 10.42
CA ASP A 387 3.23 4.68 11.63
C ASP A 387 4.12 5.76 12.26
N ASN A 388 3.48 6.67 13.02
CA ASN A 388 4.17 7.83 13.56
C ASN A 388 5.38 7.46 14.45
N LEU A 389 5.28 6.36 15.20
CA LEU A 389 6.35 5.92 16.08
C LEU A 389 7.57 5.41 15.29
N SER A 390 7.34 4.58 14.28
CA SER A 390 8.40 4.02 13.43
C SER A 390 9.08 5.10 12.60
N MET A 391 8.32 6.05 12.05
CA MET A 391 8.90 7.15 11.29
C MET A 391 9.74 8.09 12.18
N HIS A 392 9.35 8.29 13.43
CA HIS A 392 10.19 8.99 14.41
C HIS A 392 11.50 8.24 14.67
N ASP A 393 11.46 6.93 14.88
CA ASP A 393 12.66 6.15 15.18
C ASP A 393 13.61 6.05 13.97
N VAL A 394 13.07 5.82 12.76
CA VAL A 394 13.84 5.83 11.51
C VAL A 394 14.44 7.21 11.24
N GLY A 395 13.66 8.27 11.44
CA GLY A 395 14.08 9.66 11.23
C GLY A 395 15.09 10.18 12.26
N GLY A 396 15.34 9.44 13.35
CA GLY A 396 16.20 9.91 14.44
C GLY A 396 15.54 11.00 15.28
N TYR A 397 14.21 11.08 15.29
CA TYR A 397 13.42 11.99 16.11
C TYR A 397 13.09 11.38 17.48
N GLN A 398 12.60 12.22 18.39
CA GLN A 398 12.13 11.79 19.70
C GLN A 398 10.92 10.84 19.56
N VAL A 399 11.00 9.67 20.19
CA VAL A 399 9.95 8.62 20.17
C VAL A 399 9.03 8.63 21.41
N HIS A 400 9.22 9.61 22.29
CA HIS A 400 8.37 9.86 23.45
C HIS A 400 7.52 11.11 23.22
N PHE A 401 6.20 10.96 23.16
CA PHE A 401 5.30 12.05 22.72
C PHE A 401 4.71 12.89 23.86
N ASN A 402 5.25 12.77 25.08
CA ASN A 402 4.67 13.38 26.29
C ASN A 402 5.19 14.78 26.62
N HIS A 403 6.35 15.18 26.11
CA HIS A 403 6.96 16.50 26.38
C HIS A 403 7.94 16.90 25.27
N GLY A 404 8.42 18.14 25.29
CA GLY A 404 9.42 18.63 24.35
C GLY A 404 8.85 18.86 22.95
N ARG A 405 9.70 18.78 21.92
CA ARG A 405 9.27 18.89 20.52
C ARG A 405 8.99 17.50 19.95
N ILE A 406 7.72 17.28 19.60
CA ILE A 406 7.23 15.94 19.21
C ILE A 406 6.77 15.86 17.75
N CYS A 407 6.78 16.98 17.02
CA CYS A 407 6.44 17.01 15.60
C CYS A 407 7.73 16.85 14.78
N ARG A 408 7.68 15.98 13.76
CA ARG A 408 8.78 15.85 12.78
C ARG A 408 8.83 17.00 11.77
N TYR A 409 7.68 17.62 11.48
CA TYR A 409 7.55 18.66 10.44
C TYR A 409 7.79 20.08 10.97
N CYS A 410 7.50 20.34 12.24
CA CYS A 410 7.60 21.69 12.80
C CYS A 410 8.21 21.72 14.20
N MET A 411 8.53 22.93 14.66
CA MET A 411 9.24 23.20 15.91
C MET A 411 8.30 23.42 17.11
N VAL A 412 7.02 23.06 16.98
CA VAL A 412 6.05 23.20 18.07
C VAL A 412 6.40 22.28 19.23
N THR A 413 6.34 22.82 20.44
CA THR A 413 6.45 22.03 21.67
C THR A 413 5.12 21.34 21.97
N LYS A 414 5.15 20.21 22.67
CA LYS A 414 3.96 19.48 23.10
C LYS A 414 2.97 20.33 23.89
N GLU A 415 3.47 21.23 24.72
CA GLU A 415 2.66 22.17 25.50
C GLU A 415 1.81 23.09 24.61
N HIS A 416 2.39 23.55 23.50
CA HIS A 416 1.77 24.46 22.55
C HIS A 416 1.16 23.76 21.33
N SER A 417 1.14 22.43 21.28
CA SER A 417 0.64 21.68 20.11
C SER A 417 -0.90 21.63 20.04
N GLY A 418 -1.59 22.06 21.10
CA GLY A 418 -3.05 22.18 21.16
C GLY A 418 -3.52 23.63 21.27
N ASP A 419 -2.67 24.58 20.89
CA ASP A 419 -2.98 25.99 20.88
C ASP A 419 -4.09 26.29 19.85
N PRO A 420 -5.27 26.75 20.28
CA PRO A 420 -6.39 26.98 19.38
C PRO A 420 -6.17 28.17 18.43
N GLU A 421 -5.18 29.03 18.69
CA GLU A 421 -4.79 30.11 17.78
C GLU A 421 -3.91 29.60 16.64
N LYS A 422 -3.38 28.37 16.76
CA LYS A 422 -2.54 27.73 15.73
C LYS A 422 -3.31 26.63 15.03
N THR A 423 -3.84 26.99 13.88
CA THR A 423 -4.71 26.14 13.10
C THR A 423 -4.15 25.89 11.70
N VAL A 424 -3.35 26.80 11.13
CA VAL A 424 -2.74 26.64 9.79
C VAL A 424 -1.23 26.49 9.86
N GLU A 425 -0.61 25.94 8.81
CA GLU A 425 0.83 25.63 8.78
C GLU A 425 1.69 26.88 9.00
N GLU A 426 1.30 28.01 8.42
CA GLU A 426 2.05 29.26 8.43
C GLU A 426 2.22 29.83 9.85
N GLU A 427 1.40 29.37 10.80
CA GLU A 427 1.48 29.74 12.22
C GLU A 427 2.52 28.88 12.98
N PHE A 428 3.10 27.88 12.33
CA PHE A 428 4.15 27.03 12.85
C PHE A 428 5.50 27.31 12.19
N SER A 429 6.55 27.37 13.01
CA SER A 429 7.91 27.35 12.49
C SER A 429 8.25 25.94 12.01
N LEU A 430 8.41 25.78 10.70
CA LEU A 430 8.75 24.50 10.08
C LEU A 430 10.18 24.06 10.39
N ARG A 431 10.40 22.75 10.37
CA ARG A 431 11.73 22.14 10.50
C ARG A 431 12.36 22.07 9.11
N THR A 432 13.13 23.10 8.75
CA THR A 432 13.92 23.06 7.52
C THR A 432 15.14 22.15 7.65
N LYS A 433 15.75 21.80 6.53
CA LYS A 433 17.01 21.04 6.47
C LYS A 433 18.13 21.69 7.29
N GLU A 434 18.31 23.00 7.17
CA GLU A 434 19.36 23.76 7.87
C GLU A 434 19.11 23.75 9.38
N VAL A 435 17.85 23.95 9.77
CA VAL A 435 17.41 23.90 11.17
C VAL A 435 17.62 22.49 11.74
N HIS A 436 17.27 21.44 11.00
CA HIS A 436 17.50 20.06 11.42
C HIS A 436 18.99 19.74 11.57
N MET A 437 19.84 20.20 10.64
CA MET A 437 21.30 20.03 10.70
C MET A 437 21.90 20.68 11.95
N TYR A 438 21.49 21.93 12.25
CA TYR A 438 21.92 22.62 13.47
C TYR A 438 21.54 21.84 14.74
N HIS A 439 20.32 21.30 14.79
CA HIS A 439 19.88 20.49 15.93
C HIS A 439 20.67 19.20 16.08
N LEU A 440 21.02 18.55 14.97
CA LEU A 440 21.86 17.35 15.01
C LEU A 440 23.23 17.67 15.60
N GLN A 441 23.87 18.76 15.17
CA GLN A 441 25.16 19.20 15.71
C GLN A 441 25.07 19.52 17.20
N ALA A 442 24.04 20.27 17.62
CA ALA A 442 23.87 20.63 19.02
C ALA A 442 23.57 19.42 19.93
N VAL A 443 22.90 18.38 19.43
CA VAL A 443 22.69 17.11 20.15
C VAL A 443 23.98 16.29 20.20
N GLU A 444 24.76 16.27 19.13
CA GLU A 444 26.06 15.59 19.09
C GLU A 444 27.06 16.22 20.09
N GLU A 445 26.98 17.53 20.29
CA GLU A 445 27.76 18.24 21.32
C GLU A 445 27.24 18.02 22.74
N ASP A 446 25.91 17.98 22.94
CA ASP A 446 25.27 17.80 24.24
C ASP A 446 23.88 17.12 24.13
N ASP A 447 23.79 15.87 24.58
CA ASP A 447 22.56 15.07 24.58
C ASP A 447 21.42 15.67 25.42
N THR A 448 21.68 16.62 26.33
CA THR A 448 20.61 17.32 27.06
C THR A 448 19.73 18.16 26.14
N ASN A 449 20.19 18.42 24.91
CA ASN A 449 19.44 19.11 23.86
C ASN A 449 18.37 18.25 23.17
N ILE A 450 18.37 16.92 23.35
CA ILE A 450 17.39 16.00 22.73
C ILE A 450 15.93 16.45 22.99
N PRO A 451 15.46 16.63 24.25
CA PRO A 451 14.09 17.04 24.51
C PRO A 451 13.80 18.47 24.03
N ILE A 452 14.83 19.30 23.90
CA ILE A 452 14.72 20.65 23.36
C ILE A 452 14.40 20.52 21.87
N TYR A 453 15.26 19.90 21.07
CA TYR A 453 15.11 19.91 19.62
C TYR A 453 14.22 18.81 19.04
N GLY A 454 13.86 17.81 19.85
CA GLY A 454 13.05 16.67 19.42
C GLY A 454 13.79 15.73 18.47
N VAL A 455 15.12 15.78 18.47
CA VAL A 455 16.03 14.99 17.62
C VAL A 455 16.97 14.22 18.53
N ARG A 456 17.15 12.92 18.27
CA ARG A 456 18.03 12.00 19.00
C ARG A 456 19.31 11.68 18.25
N GLY A 457 19.34 11.88 16.95
CA GLY A 457 20.49 11.58 16.12
C GLY A 457 20.15 11.52 14.64
N THR A 458 21.13 11.12 13.83
CA THR A 458 21.00 11.05 12.38
C THR A 458 19.99 10.00 11.93
N CYS A 459 19.23 10.32 10.88
CA CYS A 459 18.33 9.38 10.22
C CYS A 459 19.05 8.09 9.78
N ALA A 460 18.36 6.95 9.85
CA ALA A 460 18.87 5.66 9.39
C ALA A 460 19.23 5.64 7.90
N LEU A 461 18.59 6.48 7.08
CA LEU A 461 18.80 6.60 5.63
C LEU A 461 19.73 7.77 5.24
N ASN A 462 20.39 8.43 6.20
CA ASN A 462 21.24 9.59 5.95
C ASN A 462 22.40 9.34 4.95
N SER A 463 22.78 8.07 4.73
CA SER A 463 23.79 7.69 3.73
C SER A 463 23.24 7.54 2.30
N VAL A 464 21.96 7.78 2.09
CA VAL A 464 21.35 7.93 0.76
C VAL A 464 21.35 9.41 0.43
N GLU A 465 22.25 9.85 -0.45
CA GLU A 465 22.51 11.28 -0.72
C GLU A 465 21.29 12.09 -1.16
N THR A 466 20.30 11.42 -1.74
CA THR A 466 19.04 11.99 -2.24
C THR A 466 17.92 12.00 -1.21
N PHE A 467 18.12 11.40 -0.03
CA PHE A 467 17.09 11.31 0.99
C PHE A 467 17.21 12.47 1.97
N GLU A 468 16.17 13.29 2.06
CA GLU A 468 16.06 14.36 3.07
C GLU A 468 15.02 13.97 4.12
N VAL A 469 15.44 13.84 5.37
CA VAL A 469 14.58 13.31 6.44
C VAL A 469 13.44 14.25 6.81
N SER A 470 13.60 15.56 6.60
CA SER A 470 12.53 16.55 6.83
C SER A 470 11.44 16.53 5.75
N GLU A 471 11.69 15.91 4.60
CA GLU A 471 10.81 15.97 3.42
C GLU A 471 10.31 14.59 2.97
N CYS A 472 11.14 13.55 3.09
CA CYS A 472 10.87 12.22 2.55
C CYS A 472 10.10 11.29 3.50
N LEU A 473 9.59 11.80 4.62
CA LEU A 473 8.81 11.06 5.62
C LEU A 473 7.35 11.56 5.69
N PRO A 474 6.51 11.29 4.67
CA PRO A 474 5.12 11.74 4.66
C PRO A 474 4.28 11.06 5.77
N PRO A 475 3.14 11.66 6.15
CA PRO A 475 2.22 11.05 7.11
C PRO A 475 1.59 9.78 6.54
N ASP A 476 1.13 8.91 7.43
CA ASP A 476 0.39 7.71 7.06
C ASP A 476 -1.11 8.03 7.14
N VAL A 477 -1.76 8.15 5.98
CA VAL A 477 -3.17 8.50 5.91
C VAL A 477 -4.06 7.48 6.65
N MET A 478 -3.69 6.19 6.63
CA MET A 478 -4.49 5.17 7.32
C MET A 478 -4.38 5.35 8.84
N HIS A 479 -3.16 5.42 9.38
CA HIS A 479 -2.96 5.53 10.82
C HIS A 479 -3.32 6.92 11.37
N ASP A 480 -2.89 7.99 10.69
CA ASP A 480 -3.04 9.36 11.17
C ASP A 480 -4.47 9.88 10.97
N LEU A 481 -5.08 9.65 9.79
CA LEU A 481 -6.43 10.15 9.49
C LEU A 481 -7.51 9.11 9.75
N LEU A 482 -7.45 7.94 9.12
CA LEU A 482 -8.55 6.98 9.14
C LEU A 482 -8.72 6.30 10.50
N GLU A 483 -7.62 5.96 11.18
CA GLU A 483 -7.64 5.38 12.53
C GLU A 483 -7.54 6.44 13.64
N GLY A 484 -6.85 7.55 13.39
CA GLY A 484 -6.63 8.61 14.38
C GLY A 484 -7.73 9.65 14.38
N VAL A 485 -7.65 10.58 13.44
CA VAL A 485 -8.45 11.81 13.44
C VAL A 485 -9.95 11.55 13.19
N PHE A 486 -10.29 10.72 12.21
CA PHE A 486 -11.70 10.52 11.82
C PHE A 486 -12.53 9.87 12.92
N PRO A 487 -12.10 8.79 13.58
CA PRO A 487 -12.87 8.17 14.67
C PRO A 487 -13.03 9.12 15.85
N PHE A 488 -12.00 9.92 16.17
CA PHE A 488 -12.08 10.95 17.20
C PHE A 488 -13.18 11.98 16.92
N VAL A 489 -13.25 12.47 15.69
CA VAL A 489 -14.24 13.48 15.28
C VAL A 489 -15.64 12.91 15.24
N ILE A 490 -15.80 11.74 14.61
CA ILE A 490 -17.09 11.05 14.54
C ILE A 490 -17.63 10.84 15.96
N LYS A 491 -16.78 10.44 16.91
CA LYS A 491 -17.16 10.30 18.32
C LYS A 491 -17.71 11.61 18.89
N ILE A 492 -17.00 12.73 18.74
CA ILE A 492 -17.43 14.03 19.27
C ILE A 492 -18.78 14.42 18.69
N VAL A 493 -18.94 14.28 17.36
CA VAL A 493 -20.19 14.60 16.66
C VAL A 493 -21.34 13.73 17.20
N LEU A 494 -21.18 12.41 17.22
CA LEU A 494 -22.23 11.50 17.68
C LEU A 494 -22.58 11.72 19.16
N LYS A 495 -21.58 11.94 20.01
CA LYS A 495 -21.77 12.25 21.44
C LYS A 495 -22.64 13.49 21.62
N GLU A 496 -22.37 14.57 20.88
CA GLU A 496 -23.15 15.80 21.00
C GLU A 496 -24.57 15.66 20.43
N LEU A 497 -24.75 14.93 19.32
CA LEU A 497 -26.07 14.65 18.76
C LEU A 497 -26.95 13.82 19.71
N VAL A 498 -26.37 12.83 20.39
CA VAL A 498 -27.07 12.04 21.41
C VAL A 498 -27.39 12.89 22.64
N LYS A 499 -26.42 13.66 23.16
CA LYS A 499 -26.61 14.56 24.30
C LYS A 499 -27.70 15.61 24.03
N SER A 500 -27.73 16.16 22.83
CA SER A 500 -28.75 17.11 22.37
C SER A 500 -30.10 16.44 22.04
N ARG A 501 -30.26 15.13 22.25
CA ARG A 501 -31.47 14.33 21.97
C ARG A 501 -31.95 14.43 20.53
N ILE A 502 -31.04 14.72 19.60
CA ILE A 502 -31.29 14.78 18.17
C ILE A 502 -31.34 13.36 17.60
N LEU A 503 -30.46 12.51 18.11
CA LEU A 503 -30.34 11.09 17.79
C LEU A 503 -30.35 10.27 19.08
N THR A 504 -30.74 9.01 18.99
CA THR A 504 -30.49 8.01 20.03
C THR A 504 -29.47 6.99 19.53
N ILE A 505 -28.83 6.27 20.44
CA ILE A 505 -27.89 5.21 20.08
C ILE A 505 -28.60 4.13 19.26
N GLU A 506 -29.83 3.79 19.60
CA GLU A 506 -30.66 2.83 18.87
C GLU A 506 -30.92 3.32 17.44
N THR A 507 -31.17 4.62 17.26
CA THR A 507 -31.36 5.22 15.94
C THR A 507 -30.09 5.12 15.10
N ILE A 508 -28.92 5.37 15.70
CA ILE A 508 -27.63 5.28 15.01
C ILE A 508 -27.36 3.83 14.57
N ASN A 509 -27.47 2.87 15.49
CA ASN A 509 -27.22 1.46 15.20
C ASN A 509 -28.21 0.88 14.19
N SER A 510 -29.49 1.26 14.29
CA SER A 510 -30.49 0.89 13.29
C SER A 510 -30.09 1.42 11.92
N ARG A 511 -29.55 2.64 11.80
CA ARG A 511 -29.13 3.14 10.49
C ARG A 511 -27.87 2.47 9.96
N ILE A 512 -26.88 2.22 10.82
CA ILE A 512 -25.69 1.44 10.45
C ILE A 512 -26.12 0.06 9.91
N SER A 513 -27.06 -0.63 10.56
CA SER A 513 -27.50 -1.95 10.11
C SER A 513 -28.25 -1.96 8.77
N HIS A 514 -28.83 -0.82 8.37
CA HIS A 514 -29.55 -0.68 7.10
C HIS A 514 -28.74 0.09 6.03
N MET A 515 -27.51 0.50 6.33
CA MET A 515 -26.63 1.08 5.32
C MET A 515 -26.22 0.01 4.31
N ASN A 516 -26.29 0.37 3.03
CA ASN A 516 -25.77 -0.47 1.97
C ASN A 516 -24.25 -0.29 1.90
N PHE A 517 -23.52 -1.15 2.60
CA PHE A 517 -22.07 -1.26 2.45
C PHE A 517 -21.77 -1.96 1.12
N GLY A 518 -20.88 -1.38 0.31
CA GLY A 518 -20.46 -1.98 -0.95
C GLY A 518 -19.81 -3.35 -0.71
N GLN A 519 -19.69 -4.15 -1.77
CA GLN A 519 -19.14 -5.52 -1.70
C GLN A 519 -17.82 -5.59 -0.92
N ASN A 520 -16.93 -4.61 -1.13
CA ASN A 520 -15.62 -4.52 -0.49
C ASN A 520 -15.67 -4.23 1.02
N ASP A 521 -16.73 -3.58 1.51
CA ASP A 521 -16.88 -3.17 2.92
C ASP A 521 -17.92 -4.03 3.66
N SER A 522 -18.50 -5.01 2.97
CA SER A 522 -19.62 -5.82 3.49
C SER A 522 -19.19 -6.75 4.63
N SER A 523 -17.92 -7.16 4.66
CA SER A 523 -17.27 -7.91 5.75
C SER A 523 -16.84 -7.04 6.92
N ASN A 524 -16.52 -5.77 6.69
CA ASN A 524 -16.00 -4.85 7.69
C ASN A 524 -17.01 -3.74 8.06
N LYS A 525 -18.16 -4.15 8.59
CA LYS A 525 -19.19 -3.21 9.03
C LYS A 525 -18.82 -2.59 10.38
N PRO A 526 -19.12 -1.29 10.62
CA PRO A 526 -18.93 -0.67 11.92
C PRO A 526 -19.60 -1.48 13.04
N PRO A 527 -18.93 -1.69 14.18
CA PRO A 527 -19.51 -2.42 15.30
C PRO A 527 -20.69 -1.64 15.91
N HIS A 528 -21.57 -2.37 16.60
CA HIS A 528 -22.70 -1.76 17.31
C HIS A 528 -22.20 -0.72 18.32
N ILE A 529 -22.57 0.55 18.11
CA ILE A 529 -22.14 1.66 18.94
C ILE A 529 -22.81 1.54 20.32
N THR A 530 -22.00 1.70 21.36
CA THR A 530 -22.47 1.70 22.75
C THR A 530 -22.22 3.05 23.41
N ASP A 531 -22.94 3.30 24.51
CA ASP A 531 -22.73 4.48 25.34
C ASP A 531 -21.31 4.53 25.93
N GLY A 532 -20.70 3.36 26.16
CA GLY A 532 -19.30 3.23 26.55
C GLY A 532 -18.33 3.71 25.46
N MET A 533 -18.60 3.42 24.19
CA MET A 533 -17.76 3.86 23.07
C MET A 533 -17.85 5.37 22.83
N LEU A 534 -19.03 5.96 23.00
CA LEU A 534 -19.20 7.42 22.91
C LEU A 534 -18.53 8.17 24.08
N ARG A 535 -18.42 7.53 25.25
CA ARG A 535 -17.68 8.07 26.40
C ARG A 535 -16.16 7.88 26.27
N ASN A 536 -15.73 6.75 25.74
CA ASN A 536 -14.32 6.40 25.58
C ASN A 536 -13.87 6.70 24.14
N ASN A 537 -13.67 5.67 23.32
CA ASN A 537 -13.27 5.79 21.92
C ASN A 537 -14.14 4.90 21.03
N ILE A 538 -14.42 5.40 19.82
CA ILE A 538 -14.84 4.58 18.69
C ILE A 538 -13.54 4.11 18.03
N SER A 539 -13.27 2.81 18.02
CA SER A 539 -12.11 2.24 17.35
C SER A 539 -12.42 2.00 15.88
N GLY A 540 -11.53 2.40 14.99
CA GLY A 540 -11.38 1.82 13.65
C GLY A 540 -10.02 1.12 13.59
N LYS A 541 -9.93 0.01 12.84
CA LYS A 541 -8.65 -0.59 12.48
C LYS A 541 -8.53 -0.70 10.97
N ALA A 542 -7.41 -0.28 10.42
CA ALA A 542 -6.97 -0.49 9.05
C ALA A 542 -6.81 -1.98 8.72
N SER A 543 -6.56 -2.82 9.73
CA SER A 543 -6.38 -4.26 9.58
C SER A 543 -7.69 -5.06 9.49
N GLU A 544 -8.85 -4.45 9.70
CA GLU A 544 -10.13 -5.16 9.61
C GLU A 544 -10.50 -5.28 8.12
N LYS A 545 -10.44 -6.51 7.59
CA LYS A 545 -10.91 -6.88 6.24
C LYS A 545 -12.40 -7.18 6.25
#